data_AF-A0A1V5LGB1-F1
#
_entry.id   AF-A0A1V5LGB1-F1
#
_cell.length_a   1.000
_cell.length_b   1.000
_cell.length_c   1.000
_cell.angle_alpha   90.00
_cell.angle_beta   90.00
_cell.angle_gamma   90.00
#
_symmetry.space_group_name_H-M   'P 1'
#
loop_
_entity.id
_entity.type
_entity.pdbx_description
1 polymer ?
#
loop_
_entity_poly.entity_id
_entity_poly.type
_entity_poly.pdbx_seq_one_letter_code
_entity_poly.pdbx_strand_id
1 'polypeptide(L)' 'MNNGYPVVECKGIAKEVSDGDELEIDLRGGLLRNLTTGKEFRFIPLPEFAFKIAEAGGLLQSIKK' A
#
# COMPACT_ATOMS: atom_id res chain seq x y z
N MET A 1 6.27 14.97 -0.60
CA MET A 1 6.25 13.50 -0.54
C MET A 1 7.54 12.97 -1.13
N ASN A 2 8.49 12.51 -0.32
CA ASN A 2 9.76 11.94 -0.81
C ASN A 2 10.45 11.04 0.24
N ASN A 3 9.69 10.21 0.98
CA ASN A 3 10.23 9.41 2.10
C ASN A 3 10.23 7.89 1.85
N GLY A 4 10.00 7.43 0.62
CA GLY A 4 10.11 6.00 0.30
C GLY A 4 8.96 5.11 0.78
N TYR A 5 7.84 5.69 1.21
CA TYR A 5 6.65 4.92 1.55
C TYR A 5 5.82 4.60 0.31
N PRO A 6 5.35 3.35 0.14
CA PRO A 6 4.40 3.00 -0.92
C PRO A 6 3.06 3.71 -0.67
N VAL A 7 2.49 4.27 -1.74
CA VAL A 7 1.16 4.89 -1.72
C VAL A 7 0.29 4.18 -2.74
N VAL A 8 -0.92 3.79 -2.33
CA VAL A 8 -1.91 3.13 -3.18
C VAL A 8 -3.25 3.85 -3.04
N GLU A 9 -3.99 3.92 -4.14
CA GLU A 9 -5.34 4.49 -4.16
C GLU A 9 -6.38 3.38 -4.03
N CYS A 10 -7.18 3.43 -2.96
CA CYS A 10 -8.27 2.48 -2.73
C CYS A 10 -9.59 3.25 -2.56
N LYS A 11 -10.49 3.12 -3.55
CA LYS A 11 -11.76 3.87 -3.53
C LYS A 11 -12.67 3.38 -2.40
N GLY A 12 -13.27 4.31 -1.67
CA GLY A 12 -14.25 4.02 -0.62
C GLY A 12 -13.66 3.62 0.73
N ILE A 13 -12.34 3.37 0.82
CA ILE A 13 -11.71 2.87 2.05
C ILE A 13 -11.91 3.83 3.24
N ALA A 14 -11.82 5.14 3.00
CA ALA A 14 -11.88 6.16 4.04
C ALA A 14 -13.22 6.20 4.81
N LYS A 15 -14.29 5.60 4.27
CA LYS A 15 -15.58 5.48 4.97
C LYS A 15 -15.70 4.22 5.82
N GLU A 16 -14.78 3.29 5.63
CA GLU A 16 -14.89 1.91 6.10
C GLU A 16 -13.75 1.49 7.03
N VAL A 17 -12.80 2.40 7.28
CA VAL A 17 -11.72 2.24 8.26
C VAL A 17 -11.80 3.36 9.29
N SER A 18 -11.55 3.01 10.54
CA SER A 18 -11.52 3.92 11.69
C SER A 18 -10.16 3.89 12.37
N ASP A 19 -9.90 4.90 13.21
CA ASP A 19 -8.74 4.89 14.10
C ASP A 19 -8.79 3.64 14.99
N GLY A 20 -7.65 2.95 15.09
CA GLY A 20 -7.53 1.69 15.84
C GLY A 20 -7.92 0.41 15.10
N ASP A 21 -8.38 0.48 13.84
CA ASP A 21 -8.60 -0.74 13.05
C ASP A 21 -7.27 -1.43 12.69
N GLU A 22 -7.24 -2.76 12.78
CA GLU A 22 -6.14 -3.57 12.29
C GLU A 22 -6.34 -3.90 10.82
N LEU A 23 -5.37 -3.51 9.99
CA LEU A 23 -5.44 -3.68 8.54
C LEU A 23 -4.31 -4.61 8.05
N GLU A 24 -4.66 -5.58 7.21
CA GLU A 24 -3.72 -6.38 6.42
C GLU A 24 -3.73 -5.85 4.98
N ILE A 25 -2.54 -5.66 4.39
CA ILE A 25 -2.42 -5.20 3.01
C ILE A 25 -1.51 -6.11 2.19
N ASP A 26 -2.05 -6.61 1.09
CA ASP A 26 -1.31 -7.31 0.04
C ASP A 26 -1.07 -6.36 -1.14
N LEU A 27 0.09 -5.70 -1.13
CA LEU A 27 0.49 -4.75 -2.16
C LEU A 27 0.68 -5.39 -3.55
N ARG A 28 0.95 -6.70 -3.60
CA ARG A 28 1.21 -7.45 -4.84
C ARG A 28 -0.08 -7.95 -5.49
N GLY A 29 -1.03 -8.45 -4.71
CA GLY A 29 -2.35 -8.87 -5.21
C GLY A 29 -3.38 -7.75 -5.23
N GLY A 30 -3.08 -6.58 -4.65
CA GLY A 30 -3.98 -5.42 -4.66
C GLY A 30 -5.17 -5.59 -3.72
N LEU A 31 -4.96 -6.18 -2.55
CA LEU A 31 -6.00 -6.48 -1.58
C LEU A 31 -5.70 -5.81 -0.24
N LEU A 32 -6.70 -5.20 0.38
CA LEU A 32 -6.65 -4.67 1.74
C LEU A 32 -7.78 -5.32 2.53
N ARG A 33 -7.47 -5.88 3.70
CA ARG A 33 -8.43 -6.44 4.63
C ARG A 33 -8.44 -5.64 5.90
N ASN A 34 -9.63 -5.23 6.34
CA ASN A 34 -9.83 -4.76 7.69
C ASN A 34 -10.09 -5.99 8.57
N LEU A 35 -9.12 -6.37 9.40
CA LEU A 35 -9.20 -7.54 10.28
C LEU A 35 -10.18 -7.33 11.42
N THR A 36 -10.42 -6.08 11.82
CA THR A 36 -11.40 -5.71 12.85
C THR A 36 -12.84 -5.91 12.37
N THR A 37 -13.14 -5.52 11.13
CA THR A 37 -14.51 -5.58 10.57
C THR A 37 -14.76 -6.76 9.63
N GLY A 38 -13.70 -7.45 9.20
CA GLY A 38 -13.74 -8.52 8.19
C GLY A 38 -13.97 -8.04 6.76
N LYS A 39 -13.98 -6.72 6.51
CA LYS A 39 -14.22 -6.15 5.18
C LYS A 39 -12.97 -6.24 4.30
N GLU A 40 -13.17 -6.51 3.01
CA GLU A 40 -12.10 -6.59 2.02
C GLU A 40 -12.28 -5.53 0.92
N PHE A 41 -11.17 -4.94 0.50
CA PHE A 41 -11.12 -3.88 -0.50
C PHE A 41 -10.05 -4.22 -1.53
N ARG A 42 -10.32 -3.90 -2.80
CA ARG A 42 -9.34 -4.06 -3.87
C ARG A 42 -8.82 -2.71 -4.35
N PHE A 43 -7.54 -2.67 -4.60
CA PHE A 43 -6.84 -1.55 -5.23
C PHE A 43 -5.98 -2.06 -6.37
N ILE A 44 -5.49 -1.15 -7.20
CA ILE A 44 -4.60 -1.51 -8.31
C ILE A 44 -3.25 -1.91 -7.70
N PRO A 45 -2.77 -3.15 -7.92
CA PRO A 45 -1.49 -3.58 -7.39
C PRO A 45 -0.36 -2.65 -7.77
N LEU A 46 0.65 -2.54 -6.90
CA LEU A 46 1.85 -1.81 -7.26
C LEU A 46 2.58 -2.55 -8.39
N PRO A 47 3.15 -1.82 -9.37
CA PRO A 47 3.96 -2.45 -10.41
C PRO A 47 5.21 -3.09 -9.79
N GLU A 48 5.68 -4.20 -10.36
CA GLU A 48 6.86 -4.94 -9.86
C GLU A 48 8.11 -4.07 -9.68
N PHE A 49 8.28 -3.06 -10.53
CA PHE A 49 9.36 -2.08 -10.45
C PHE A 49 9.37 -1.31 -9.12
N ALA A 50 8.21 -0.99 -8.53
CA ALA A 50 8.13 -0.29 -7.26
C ALA A 50 8.70 -1.12 -6.10
N PHE A 51 8.50 -2.45 -6.14
CA PHE A 51 9.08 -3.36 -5.16
C PHE A 51 10.59 -3.47 -5.31
N LYS A 52 11.10 -3.56 -6.55
CA LYS A 52 12.55 -3.58 -6.81
C LYS A 52 13.26 -2.34 -6.27
N ILE A 53 12.61 -1.19 -6.37
CA ILE A 53 13.10 0.06 -5.79
C ILE A 53 13.07 0.02 -4.25
N ALA A 54 11.98 -0.48 -3.67
CA ALA A 54 11.84 -0.59 -2.21
C ALA A 54 12.90 -1.54 -1.62
N GLU A 55 13.10 -2.72 -2.23
CA GLU A 55 14.09 -3.73 -1.83
C GLU A 55 15.54 -3.23 -1.97
N ALA A 56 15.82 -2.31 -2.89
CA ALA A 56 17.14 -1.71 -3.09
C ALA A 56 17.52 -0.64 -2.05
N GLY A 57 16.78 -0.52 -0.93
CA GLY A 57 17.05 0.49 0.11
C GLY A 57 16.20 1.76 0.00
N GLY A 58 15.09 1.69 -0.74
CA GLY A 58 14.04 2.70 -0.76
C GLY A 58 13.98 3.57 -2.02
N LEU A 59 12.80 4.16 -2.26
CA LEU A 59 12.47 5.00 -3.41
C LEU A 59 13.45 6.16 -3.65
N LEU A 60 14.08 6.66 -2.59
CA LEU A 60 15.05 7.75 -2.63
C LEU A 60 16.39 7.38 -3.31
N GLN A 61 16.82 6.11 -3.25
CA GLN A 61 18.08 5.68 -3.87
C GLN A 61 17.97 5.59 -5.39
N SER A 62 16.80 5.25 -5.93
CA SER A 62 16.60 5.07 -7.38
C SER A 62 16.42 6.36 -8.17
N ILE A 63 16.17 7.51 -7.51
CA ILE A 63 16.02 8.83 -8.17
C ILE A 63 17.36 9.56 -8.33
N LYS A 64 18.45 9.05 -7.72
CA LYS A 64 19.80 9.56 -7.95
C LYS A 64 20.48 8.77 -9.06
N LYS A 65 20.22 9.13 -10.31
CA LYS A 65 21.22 8.97 -11.37
C LYS A 65 21.17 10.14 -12.34
#